data_AF-A0A2V6DGN8-F1
#
_entry.id   AF-A0A2V6DGN8-F1
#
_cell.length_a   1.000
_cell.length_b   1.000
_cell.length_c   1.000
_cell.angle_alpha   90.00
_cell.angle_beta   90.00
_cell.angle_gamma   90.00
#
_symmetry.space_group_name_H-M   'P 1'
#
loop_
_entity.id
_entity.type
_entity.pdbx_description
1 polymer ?
#
loop_
_entity_poly.entity_id
_entity_poly.type
_entity_poly.pdbx_seq_one_letter_code
_entity_poly.pdbx_strand_id
1 'polypeptide(L)' 'MPDEQSTTQHSDAVPPGWQRLLDEPLPHPTYFPAGLAMGVAFIFWGLISNWVVFLVGVALFAAALAGWITEIRHEYKSR' A
#
# COMPACT_ATOMS: atom_id res chain seq x y z
N MET A 1 21.93 -30.12 -41.85
CA MET A 1 21.92 -30.22 -40.38
C MET A 1 20.76 -29.38 -39.87
N PRO A 2 19.68 -29.99 -39.37
CA PRO A 2 18.50 -29.29 -38.85
C PRO A 2 18.65 -29.09 -37.33
N ASP A 3 19.55 -28.22 -36.92
CA ASP A 3 19.86 -27.99 -35.51
C ASP A 3 19.59 -26.53 -35.14
N GLU A 4 18.34 -26.08 -35.10
CA GLU A 4 18.01 -24.78 -34.48
C GLU A 4 16.51 -24.57 -34.12
N GLN A 5 15.70 -25.63 -34.03
CA GLN A 5 14.28 -25.53 -33.61
C GLN A 5 14.07 -25.42 -32.09
N SER A 6 14.95 -24.82 -31.30
CA SER A 6 14.81 -24.86 -29.83
C SER A 6 15.24 -23.60 -29.06
N THR A 7 15.17 -22.43 -29.68
CA THR A 7 15.47 -21.16 -28.99
C THR A 7 14.25 -20.47 -28.36
N THR A 8 13.06 -21.09 -28.32
CA THR A 8 11.84 -20.47 -27.74
C THR A 8 11.12 -21.33 -26.71
N GLN A 9 11.84 -22.15 -25.93
CA GLN A 9 11.22 -23.00 -24.87
C GLN A 9 11.94 -22.99 -23.52
N HIS A 10 12.73 -21.96 -23.21
CA HIS A 10 13.50 -21.90 -21.96
C HIS A 10 13.01 -20.83 -20.95
N SER A 11 11.69 -20.62 -20.84
CA SER A 11 11.12 -19.63 -19.90
C SER A 11 10.15 -20.21 -18.86
N ASP A 12 9.90 -21.52 -18.84
CA ASP A 12 9.00 -22.16 -17.87
C ASP A 12 9.63 -23.26 -17.00
N ALA A 13 10.94 -23.56 -17.18
CA ALA A 13 11.63 -24.54 -16.34
C ALA A 13 12.14 -23.88 -15.06
N VAL A 14 11.30 -23.88 -14.02
CA VAL A 14 11.70 -23.51 -12.65
C VAL A 14 12.86 -24.43 -12.21
N PRO A 15 14.02 -23.88 -11.75
CA PRO A 15 15.15 -24.69 -11.32
C PRO A 15 14.78 -25.68 -10.20
N PRO A 16 15.38 -26.87 -10.15
CA PRO A 16 15.10 -27.85 -9.09
C PRO A 16 15.43 -27.25 -7.72
N GLY A 17 14.42 -27.14 -6.85
CA GLY A 17 14.52 -26.49 -5.53
C GLY A 17 13.88 -25.09 -5.45
N TRP A 18 13.40 -24.54 -6.56
CA TRP A 18 12.58 -23.33 -6.57
C TRP A 18 11.09 -23.69 -6.54
N GLN A 19 10.34 -23.06 -5.65
CA GLN A 19 8.88 -23.03 -5.69
C GLN A 19 8.45 -21.72 -6.33
N ARG A 20 7.65 -21.80 -7.41
CA ARG A 20 6.98 -20.63 -8.00
C ARG A 20 6.12 -20.02 -6.90
N LEU A 21 6.47 -18.81 -6.46
CA LEU A 21 5.64 -18.07 -5.51
C LEU A 21 4.23 -18.01 -6.09
N LEU A 22 3.22 -18.39 -5.30
CA LEU A 22 1.84 -18.18 -5.70
C LEU A 22 1.71 -16.70 -6.10
N ASP A 23 1.02 -16.44 -7.21
CA ASP A 23 0.65 -15.09 -7.65
C ASP A 23 -0.27 -14.45 -6.58
N GLU A 24 0.31 -14.08 -5.44
CA GLU A 24 -0.36 -13.30 -4.42
C GLU A 24 -0.33 -11.86 -4.93
N PRO A 25 -1.51 -11.26 -5.19
CA PRO A 25 -1.57 -9.88 -5.64
C PRO A 25 -0.85 -9.00 -4.61
N LEU A 26 0.19 -8.31 -5.07
CA LEU A 26 0.94 -7.37 -4.24
C LEU A 26 -0.06 -6.34 -3.67
N PRO A 27 -0.11 -6.15 -2.34
CA PRO A 27 -1.02 -5.18 -1.74
C PRO A 27 -0.73 -3.80 -2.34
N HIS A 28 -1.79 -3.14 -2.80
CA HIS A 28 -1.67 -1.87 -3.49
C HIS A 28 -0.93 -0.85 -2.59
N PRO A 29 0.05 -0.09 -3.12
CA PRO A 29 0.77 0.90 -2.33
C PRO A 29 -0.20 1.89 -1.70
N THR A 30 -0.31 1.80 -0.38
CA THR A 30 -1.33 2.50 0.41
C THR A 30 -0.72 3.77 1.00
N TYR A 31 -1.15 4.95 0.53
CA TYR A 31 -0.61 6.26 0.96
C TYR A 31 -1.18 6.78 2.30
N PHE A 32 -2.23 6.15 2.81
CA PHE A 32 -2.93 6.56 4.04
C PHE A 32 -2.09 6.64 5.33
N PRO A 33 -1.16 5.71 5.65
CA PRO A 33 -0.34 5.80 6.86
C PRO A 33 0.52 7.07 6.91
N ALA A 34 0.96 7.59 5.76
CA ALA A 34 1.71 8.85 5.71
C ALA A 34 0.81 10.05 6.05
N GLY A 35 -0.43 10.08 5.54
CA GLY A 35 -1.41 11.12 5.88
C GLY A 35 -1.77 11.13 7.36
N LEU A 36 -1.92 9.95 7.98
CA LEU A 36 -2.13 9.80 9.42
C LEU A 36 -0.96 10.36 10.23
N ALA A 37 0.27 10.00 9.87
CA ALA A 37 1.48 10.50 10.55
C ALA A 37 1.58 12.02 10.48
N MET A 38 1.28 12.62 9.32
CA MET A 38 1.23 14.07 9.14
C MET A 38 0.16 14.73 10.03
N GLY A 39 -1.04 14.14 10.10
CA GLY A 39 -2.11 14.61 10.99
C GLY A 39 -1.71 14.56 12.47
N VAL A 40 -1.08 13.47 12.90
CA VAL A 40 -0.56 13.32 14.27
C VAL A 40 0.51 14.36 14.58
N ALA A 41 1.44 14.61 13.64
CA ALA A 41 2.46 15.64 13.80
C ALA A 41 1.83 17.03 14.00
N PHE A 42 0.81 17.39 13.21
CA PHE A 42 0.09 18.66 13.36
C PHE A 42 -0.76 18.74 14.63
N ILE A 43 -1.32 17.63 15.11
CA ILE A 43 -2.03 17.60 16.40
C ILE A 43 -1.06 17.89 17.54
N PHE A 44 0.06 17.18 17.61
CA PHE A 44 1.05 17.37 18.69
C PHE A 44 1.69 18.76 18.64
N TRP A 45 2.04 19.24 17.44
CA TRP A 45 2.59 20.59 17.27
C TRP A 45 1.55 21.69 17.53
N GLY A 46 0.32 21.48 17.06
CA GLY A 46 -0.80 22.40 17.23
C GLY A 46 -1.24 22.55 18.68
N LEU A 47 -1.23 21.47 19.46
CA LEU A 47 -1.57 21.48 20.88
C LEU A 47 -0.68 22.43 21.69
N ILE A 48 0.59 22.54 21.30
CA ILE A 48 1.59 23.39 21.97
C ILE A 48 1.55 24.83 21.43
N SER A 49 1.32 25.00 20.13
CA SER A 49 1.44 26.31 19.47
C SER A 49 0.15 27.14 19.48
N ASN A 50 -0.98 26.55 19.06
CA ASN A 50 -2.25 27.26 18.89
C ASN A 50 -3.45 26.31 18.71
N TRP A 51 -4.54 26.58 19.43
CA TRP A 51 -5.78 25.79 19.36
C TRP A 51 -6.38 25.68 17.96
N VAL A 52 -6.17 26.68 17.09
CA VAL A 52 -6.62 26.63 15.68
C VAL A 52 -5.86 25.56 14.89
N VAL A 53 -4.54 25.48 15.06
CA VAL A 53 -3.70 24.49 14.38
C VAL A 53 -4.03 23.08 14.87
N PHE A 54 -4.34 22.95 16.17
CA PHE A 54 -4.83 21.70 16.74
C PHE A 54 -6.13 21.23 16.08
N LEU A 55 -7.15 22.10 15.95
CA LEU A 55 -8.42 21.76 15.28
C LEU A 55 -8.22 21.33 13.83
N VAL A 56 -7.36 22.02 13.08
CA VAL A 56 -7.03 21.66 11.69
C VAL A 56 -6.33 20.30 11.63
N GLY A 57 -5.39 20.03 12.55
CA GLY A 57 -4.71 18.74 12.67
C GLY A 57 -5.67 17.60 12.97
N VAL A 58 -6.62 17.80 13.89
CA VAL A 58 -7.67 16.81 14.21
C VAL A 58 -8.57 16.54 13.01
N ALA A 59 -8.99 17.58 12.28
CA ALA A 59 -9.81 17.42 11.08
C ALA A 59 -9.07 16.64 9.97
N LEU A 60 -7.80 16.98 9.73
CA LEU A 60 -6.93 16.26 8.79
C LEU A 60 -6.74 14.79 9.19
N PHE A 61 -6.45 14.55 10.46
CA PHE A 61 -6.29 13.20 11.00
C PHE A 61 -7.58 12.37 10.84
N ALA A 62 -8.73 12.93 11.18
CA ALA A 62 -10.02 12.25 11.03
C ALA A 62 -10.35 11.95 9.55
N ALA A 63 -10.07 12.89 8.64
CA ALA A 63 -10.27 12.69 7.21
C ALA A 63 -9.33 11.61 6.64
N ALA A 64 -8.05 11.63 7.02
CA ALA A 64 -7.09 10.61 6.62
C ALA A 64 -7.48 9.22 7.17
N LEU A 65 -7.94 9.15 8.42
CA LEU A 65 -8.42 7.91 9.04
C LEU A 65 -9.67 7.39 8.33
N ALA A 66 -10.64 8.26 8.03
CA ALA A 66 -11.85 7.91 7.31
C ALA A 66 -11.57 7.45 5.88
N GLY A 67 -10.65 8.11 5.17
CA GLY A 67 -10.16 7.70 3.86
C GLY A 67 -9.52 6.30 3.92
N TRP A 68 -8.67 6.07 4.92
CA TRP A 68 -8.01 4.77 5.09
C TRP A 68 -8.99 3.64 5.40
N ILE A 69 -9.90 3.85 6.32
CA ILE A 69 -10.94 2.88 6.68
C ILE A 69 -11.84 2.59 5.48
N THR A 70 -12.14 3.60 4.66
CA THR A 70 -12.94 3.44 3.45
C THR A 70 -12.21 2.62 2.40
N GLU A 71 -10.92 2.87 2.18
CA GLU A 71 -10.08 2.06 1.28
C GLU A 71 -10.05 0.60 1.71
N ILE A 72 -9.69 0.34 2.98
CA ILE A 72 -9.65 -1.01 3.55
C ILE A 72 -11.02 -1.68 3.42
N ARG A 73 -12.11 -0.96 3.67
CA ARG A 73 -13.47 -1.50 3.54
C ARG A 73 -13.86 -1.77 2.09
N HIS A 74 -13.34 -1.01 1.14
CA HIS A 74 -13.60 -1.21 -0.28
C HIS A 74 -12.91 -2.48 -0.80
N GLU A 75 -11.67 -2.72 -0.38
CA GLU A 75 -10.91 -3.95 -0.65
C GLU A 75 -11.65 -5.20 -0.13
N TYR A 76 -12.26 -5.14 1.06
CA TYR A 76 -13.02 -6.25 1.63
C TYR A 76 -14.34 -6.57 0.92
N LYS A 77 -14.93 -5.62 0.18
CA LYS A 77 -16.20 -5.85 -0.53
C LYS A 77 -16.00 -6.45 -1.94
N SER A 78 -14.77 -6.54 -2.41
CA SER A 78 -14.41 -7.15 -3.69
C SER A 78 -13.88 -8.59 -3.57
N ARG A 79 -14.14 -9.28 -2.45
CA ARG A 79 -14.02 -10.74 -2.32
C ARG A 79 -15.39 -11.37 -2.19
#